data_AF-A0A955VW63-F1
#
_entry.id   AF-A0A955VW63-F1
#
_cell.length_a   1.000
_cell.length_b   1.000
_cell.length_c   1.000
_cell.angle_alpha   90.00
_cell.angle_beta   90.00
_cell.angle_gamma   90.00
#
_symmetry.space_group_name_H-M   'P 1'
#
loop_
_entity.id
_entity.type
_entity.pdbx_description
1 polymer ?
#
loop_
_entity_poly.entity_id
_entity_poly.type
_entity_poly.pdbx_seq_one_letter_code
_entity_poly.pdbx_strand_id
1 'polypeptide(L)'
;MEPLLAMFGIVAAIAAVGWAIAYAAKGEARWNEAVAHTAQRFGLGYNPKTFWKRSSATGTTGGLPVTVDAFTVSTGKSSTTYTRIVALPGLPPDVEIKPEGLGASIVKVFKGADFEIGDAHFDGQVVLRGDASRLRPMLDRETRTRVLAALDAGIVVDAGTVKYQRGGLERDPEKLAALTQMVVDLANALQPGGDKERLERIALDDGDDEVALGAFRERLRRWPASTFPQTMLSHRLPALRLEAAGLVGDVRVVAELAEDRRTAGPLRRQAVTTLARLDLERGLSAAQQVLREGPDEVLATATLALLAEHGR
;
A
#
# COMPACT_ATOMS: atom_id res chain seq x y z
N MET A 1 58.04 24.38 36.71
CA MET A 1 56.57 24.15 36.58
C MET A 1 56.19 23.62 35.20
N GLU A 2 56.95 23.88 34.14
CA GLU A 2 56.67 23.36 32.79
C GLU A 2 56.60 21.83 32.60
N PRO A 3 57.44 20.97 33.22
CA PRO A 3 57.37 19.53 32.97
C PRO A 3 56.11 18.86 33.54
N LEU A 4 55.50 19.45 34.57
CA LEU A 4 54.25 18.96 35.17
C LEU A 4 53.05 19.18 34.23
N LEU A 5 52.97 20.35 33.58
CA LEU A 5 51.91 20.67 32.61
C LEU A 5 51.92 19.73 31.39
N ALA A 6 53.11 19.41 30.86
CA ALA A 6 53.26 18.47 29.75
C ALA A 6 52.79 17.04 30.12
N MET A 7 53.11 16.58 31.34
CA MET A 7 52.68 15.26 31.83
C MET A 7 51.16 15.18 31.99
N PHE A 8 50.51 16.22 32.55
CA PHE A 8 49.04 16.26 32.67
C PHE A 8 48.36 16.24 31.29
N GLY A 9 48.91 16.93 30.29
CA GLY A 9 48.39 16.93 28.92
C GLY A 9 48.38 15.53 28.28
N ILE A 10 49.47 14.77 28.45
CA ILE A 10 49.59 13.39 27.93
C ILE A 10 48.59 12.46 28.61
N VAL A 11 48.47 12.53 29.94
CA VAL A 11 47.53 11.70 30.70
C VAL A 11 46.08 12.00 30.30
N ALA A 12 45.72 13.28 30.14
CA ALA A 12 44.39 13.68 29.68
C ALA A 12 44.09 13.19 28.26
N ALA A 13 45.05 13.26 27.33
CA ALA A 13 44.89 12.76 25.97
C ALA A 13 44.69 11.24 25.94
N ILE A 14 45.48 10.48 26.71
CA ILE A 14 45.34 9.02 26.83
C ILE A 14 43.97 8.66 27.43
N ALA A 15 43.54 9.37 28.49
CA ALA A 15 42.23 9.16 29.09
C ALA A 15 41.07 9.44 28.12
N ALA A 16 41.17 10.51 27.32
CA ALA A 16 40.17 10.85 26.30
C ALA A 16 40.09 9.79 25.19
N VAL A 17 41.23 9.30 24.71
CA VAL A 17 41.29 8.21 23.73
C VAL A 17 40.72 6.91 24.32
N GLY A 18 41.11 6.55 25.54
CA GLY A 18 40.59 5.37 26.24
C GLY A 18 39.08 5.43 26.45
N TRP A 19 38.55 6.59 26.84
CA TRP A 19 37.11 6.82 26.97
C TRP A 19 36.37 6.71 25.63
N ALA A 20 36.92 7.27 24.55
CA ALA A 20 36.33 7.18 23.21
C ALA A 20 36.28 5.72 22.71
N ILE A 21 37.34 4.93 22.94
CA ILE A 21 37.39 3.50 22.61
C ILE A 21 36.35 2.73 23.42
N ALA A 22 36.26 2.97 24.73
CA ALA A 22 35.29 2.31 25.61
C ALA A 22 33.85 2.63 25.23
N TYR A 23 33.57 3.89 24.88
CA TYR A 23 32.25 4.31 24.41
C TYR A 23 31.86 3.63 23.08
N ALA A 24 32.80 3.54 22.13
CA ALA A 24 32.61 2.83 20.87
C ALA A 24 32.35 1.33 21.08
N ALA A 25 33.15 0.67 21.93
CA ALA A 25 33.00 -0.75 22.26
C ALA A 25 31.64 -1.04 22.92
N LYS A 26 31.19 -0.19 23.86
CA LYS A 26 29.87 -0.32 24.49
C LYS A 26 28.73 -0.16 23.48
N GLY A 27 28.86 0.79 22.56
CA GLY A 27 27.88 0.99 21.50
C GLY A 27 27.78 -0.20 20.55
N GLU A 28 28.88 -0.91 20.32
CA GLU A 28 28.93 -2.11 19.51
C GLU A 28 28.39 -3.35 20.23
N ALA A 29 28.69 -3.52 21.52
CA ALA A 29 28.12 -4.61 22.33
C ALA A 29 26.58 -4.56 22.32
N ARG A 30 25.99 -3.37 22.47
CA ARG A 30 24.53 -3.19 22.42
C ARG A 30 23.94 -3.47 21.04
N TRP A 31 24.64 -3.10 19.97
CA TRP A 31 24.22 -3.47 18.61
C TRP A 31 24.23 -5.00 18.42
N ASN A 32 25.30 -5.66 18.86
CA ASN A 32 25.41 -7.12 18.76
C ASN A 32 24.29 -7.81 19.54
N GLU A 33 24.00 -7.33 20.75
CA GLU A 33 22.88 -7.79 21.59
C GLU A 33 21.53 -7.59 20.91
N ALA A 34 21.26 -6.39 20.38
CA ALA A 34 20.01 -6.10 19.68
C ALA A 34 19.79 -7.00 18.45
N VAL A 35 20.84 -7.22 17.65
CA VAL A 35 20.77 -8.09 16.48
C VAL A 35 20.63 -9.56 16.86
N ALA A 36 21.33 -10.03 17.91
CA ALA A 36 21.20 -11.40 18.41
C ALA A 36 19.80 -11.67 18.97
N HIS A 37 19.26 -10.73 19.75
CA HIS A 37 17.88 -10.77 20.25
C HIS A 37 16.87 -10.86 19.11
N THR A 38 17.01 -10.00 18.09
CA THR A 38 16.15 -10.01 16.90
C THR A 38 16.28 -11.33 16.14
N ALA A 39 17.50 -11.84 15.96
CA ALA A 39 17.72 -13.13 15.31
C ALA A 39 16.98 -14.27 16.04
N GLN A 40 17.11 -14.34 17.35
CA GLN A 40 16.44 -15.34 18.17
C GLN A 40 14.91 -15.25 18.08
N ARG A 41 14.35 -14.04 18.20
CA ARG A 41 12.90 -13.82 18.18
C ARG A 41 12.24 -14.20 16.86
N PHE A 42 12.91 -13.96 15.74
CA PHE A 42 12.37 -14.21 14.39
C PHE A 42 12.87 -15.51 13.75
N GLY A 43 13.68 -16.30 14.46
CA GLY A 43 14.27 -17.53 13.93
C GLY A 43 15.31 -17.29 12.81
N LEU A 44 15.96 -16.13 12.80
CA LEU A 44 16.98 -15.79 11.81
C LEU A 44 18.36 -16.31 12.24
N GLY A 45 19.25 -16.55 11.27
CA GLY A 45 20.65 -16.85 11.54
C GLY A 45 21.39 -15.60 12.00
N TYR A 46 22.00 -15.66 13.20
CA TYR A 46 22.88 -14.59 13.69
C TYR A 46 24.30 -14.75 13.14
N ASN A 47 24.78 -13.72 12.46
CA ASN A 47 26.16 -13.62 11.99
C ASN A 47 26.92 -12.66 12.91
N PRO A 48 27.84 -13.16 13.75
CA PRO A 48 28.61 -12.30 14.64
C PRO A 48 29.52 -11.35 13.86
N LYS A 49 29.94 -10.27 14.51
CA LYS A 49 30.90 -9.32 13.96
C LYS A 49 32.18 -10.04 13.51
N THR A 50 32.69 -9.64 12.35
CA THR A 50 34.04 -9.98 11.86
C THR A 50 34.90 -8.72 11.78
N PHE A 51 36.20 -8.85 11.52
CA PHE A 51 37.10 -7.69 11.37
C PHE A 51 36.62 -6.69 10.30
N TRP A 52 35.90 -7.16 9.27
CA TRP A 52 35.45 -6.35 8.12
C TRP A 52 33.95 -6.05 8.10
N LYS A 53 33.12 -6.73 8.90
CA LYS A 53 31.66 -6.62 8.87
C LYS A 53 31.07 -6.56 10.27
N ARG A 54 30.09 -5.67 10.47
CA ARG A 54 29.27 -5.65 11.69
C ARG A 54 28.40 -6.91 11.78
N SER A 55 27.86 -7.21 12.96
CA SER A 55 26.91 -8.31 13.11
C SER A 55 25.65 -8.05 12.29
N SER A 56 25.04 -9.13 11.80
CA SER A 56 23.79 -9.12 11.05
C SER A 56 22.93 -10.33 11.41
N ALA A 57 21.64 -10.25 11.12
CA ALA A 57 20.72 -11.38 11.19
C ALA A 57 20.11 -11.61 9.80
N THR A 58 20.17 -12.85 9.30
CA THR A 58 19.65 -13.21 7.97
C THR A 58 18.96 -14.56 8.05
N GLY A 59 17.82 -14.70 7.38
CA GLY A 59 17.11 -15.97 7.34
C GLY A 59 15.76 -15.83 6.66
N THR A 60 14.86 -16.76 6.95
CA THR A 60 13.47 -16.69 6.53
C THR A 60 12.56 -16.67 7.75
N THR A 61 11.50 -15.86 7.71
CA THR A 61 10.44 -15.85 8.71
C THR A 61 9.10 -15.74 8.01
N GLY A 62 8.16 -16.64 8.32
CA GLY A 62 6.91 -16.77 7.55
C GLY A 62 7.12 -17.07 6.05
N GLY A 63 8.24 -17.71 5.68
CA GLY A 63 8.62 -17.94 4.28
C GLY A 63 9.22 -16.73 3.55
N LEU A 64 9.31 -15.56 4.20
CA LEU A 64 9.92 -14.36 3.65
C LEU A 64 11.42 -14.30 3.94
N PRO A 65 12.29 -14.06 2.94
CA PRO A 65 13.68 -13.70 3.20
C PRO A 65 13.75 -12.35 3.94
N VAL A 66 14.45 -12.35 5.08
CA VAL A 66 14.63 -11.17 5.94
C VAL A 66 16.10 -10.96 6.26
N THR A 67 16.53 -9.69 6.24
CA THR A 67 17.87 -9.26 6.62
C THR A 67 17.79 -8.07 7.57
N VAL A 68 18.50 -8.14 8.69
CA VAL A 68 18.72 -7.06 9.66
C VAL A 68 20.22 -6.82 9.74
N ASP A 69 20.69 -5.65 9.29
CA ASP A 69 22.10 -5.32 9.29
C ASP A 69 22.38 -3.84 9.49
N ALA A 70 23.66 -3.49 9.49
CA ALA A 70 24.13 -2.12 9.45
C ALA A 70 25.18 -1.96 8.36
N PHE A 71 25.06 -0.89 7.57
CA PHE A 71 26.00 -0.57 6.51
C PHE A 71 26.46 0.88 6.62
N THR A 72 27.67 1.18 6.15
CA THR A 72 28.23 2.54 6.18
C THR A 72 28.39 3.07 4.77
N VAL A 73 27.78 4.21 4.50
CA VAL A 73 27.94 4.94 3.23
C VAL A 73 28.95 6.04 3.45
N SER A 74 29.98 6.08 2.59
CA SER A 74 30.99 7.13 2.60
C SER A 74 30.76 8.08 1.43
N THR A 75 30.60 9.37 1.72
CA THR A 75 30.43 10.44 0.73
C THR A 75 31.56 11.45 0.90
N GLY A 76 32.67 11.25 0.19
CA GLY A 76 33.84 12.11 0.26
C GLY A 76 34.50 12.08 1.64
N LYS A 77 34.34 13.16 2.43
CA LYS A 77 34.98 13.33 3.75
C LYS A 77 34.09 12.89 4.92
N SER A 78 32.86 12.46 4.68
CA SER A 78 31.95 11.97 5.71
C SER A 78 31.57 10.52 5.47
N SER A 79 31.30 9.80 6.55
CA SER A 79 30.69 8.48 6.51
C SER A 79 29.52 8.41 7.49
N THR A 80 28.44 7.78 7.06
CA THR A 80 27.23 7.60 7.87
C THR A 80 26.90 6.12 7.93
N THR A 81 26.85 5.57 9.14
CA THR A 81 26.33 4.21 9.37
C THR A 81 24.81 4.26 9.43
N TYR A 82 24.15 3.30 8.80
CA TYR A 82 22.70 3.11 8.79
C TYR A 82 22.36 1.77 9.39
N THR A 83 21.25 1.72 10.14
CA THR A 83 20.54 0.49 10.47
C THR A 83 19.58 0.19 9.33
N ARG A 84 19.52 -1.08 8.92
CA ARG A 84 18.67 -1.53 7.83
C ARG A 84 17.94 -2.82 8.19
N ILE A 85 16.66 -2.86 7.88
CA ILE A 85 15.84 -4.06 7.90
C ILE A 85 15.20 -4.20 6.53
N VAL A 86 15.27 -5.38 5.94
CA VAL A 86 14.76 -5.67 4.60
C VAL A 86 13.98 -6.98 4.62
N ALA A 87 12.80 -6.99 4.02
CA ALA A 87 12.04 -8.20 3.71
C ALA A 87 11.67 -8.24 2.21
N LEU A 88 11.74 -9.44 1.62
CA LEU A 88 11.47 -9.68 0.21
C LEU A 88 10.12 -10.39 0.00
N PRO A 89 9.01 -9.65 -0.23
CA PRO A 89 7.69 -10.23 -0.46
C PRO A 89 7.52 -10.89 -1.83
N GLY A 90 8.48 -10.72 -2.75
CA GLY A 90 8.35 -11.18 -4.14
C GLY A 90 7.56 -10.21 -5.03
N LEU A 91 7.52 -8.92 -4.67
CA LEU A 91 6.90 -7.89 -5.50
C LEU A 91 7.75 -7.57 -6.73
N PRO A 92 7.12 -7.12 -7.83
CA PRO A 92 7.84 -6.58 -8.99
C PRO A 92 8.74 -5.37 -8.63
N PRO A 93 9.89 -5.18 -9.30
CA PRO A 93 10.81 -4.07 -9.02
C PRO A 93 10.26 -2.67 -9.32
N ASP A 94 9.15 -2.54 -10.03
CA ASP A 94 8.48 -1.27 -10.30
C ASP A 94 7.50 -0.85 -9.20
N VAL A 95 7.26 -1.71 -8.19
CA VAL A 95 6.38 -1.40 -7.06
C VAL A 95 7.09 -0.49 -6.05
N GLU A 96 6.47 0.67 -5.79
CA GLU A 96 6.85 1.59 -4.72
C GLU A 96 5.63 2.01 -3.90
N ILE A 97 5.81 2.10 -2.58
CA ILE A 97 4.83 2.63 -1.62
C ILE A 97 5.59 3.53 -0.66
N LYS A 98 5.34 4.84 -0.75
CA LYS A 98 6.06 5.88 0.00
C LYS A 98 5.05 6.88 0.56
N PRO A 99 5.33 7.57 1.68
CA PRO A 99 4.44 8.61 2.16
C PRO A 99 4.43 9.79 1.18
N GLU A 100 3.29 10.47 1.11
CA GLU A 100 3.16 11.70 0.35
C GLU A 100 4.11 12.78 0.92
N GLY A 101 4.78 13.54 0.05
CA GLY A 101 5.67 14.63 0.45
C GLY A 101 7.12 14.25 0.79
N LEU A 102 7.52 12.96 0.81
CA LEU A 102 8.94 12.57 0.95
C LEU A 102 9.82 12.87 -0.29
N GLY A 103 9.39 13.76 -1.16
CA GLY A 103 10.12 14.19 -2.35
C GLY A 103 9.87 15.65 -2.68
N ALA A 104 10.67 16.54 -2.08
CA ALA A 104 10.87 17.89 -2.59
C ALA A 104 11.27 17.82 -4.09
N SER A 105 10.37 18.25 -4.97
CA SER A 105 10.68 18.85 -6.28
C SER A 105 11.48 18.04 -7.33
N ILE A 106 11.68 16.73 -7.20
CA ILE A 106 12.52 15.91 -8.11
C ILE A 106 11.74 14.62 -8.44
N VAL A 107 11.37 14.24 -9.66
CA VAL A 107 11.61 14.71 -11.03
C VAL A 107 10.37 14.29 -11.82
N LYS A 108 9.71 15.24 -12.51
CA LYS A 108 8.56 15.04 -13.42
C LYS A 108 8.88 14.22 -14.69
N VAL A 109 9.92 13.40 -14.65
CA VAL A 109 10.42 12.63 -15.80
C VAL A 109 10.77 11.23 -15.29
N PHE A 110 9.82 10.36 -14.92
CA PHE A 110 10.02 8.89 -14.93
C PHE A 110 8.69 8.11 -14.70
N LYS A 111 8.06 7.72 -15.82
CA LYS A 111 7.55 6.37 -16.18
C LYS A 111 6.50 5.61 -15.33
N GLY A 112 5.74 6.24 -14.44
CA GLY A 112 4.56 5.60 -13.86
C GLY A 112 3.52 6.63 -13.48
N ALA A 113 2.26 6.41 -13.85
CA ALA A 113 1.17 7.20 -13.27
C ALA A 113 1.03 6.75 -11.81
N ASP A 114 0.97 7.72 -10.89
CA ASP A 114 0.59 7.43 -9.52
C ASP A 114 -0.84 6.84 -9.55
N PHE A 115 -1.06 5.79 -8.77
CA PHE A 115 -2.29 5.02 -8.77
C PHE A 115 -3.10 5.31 -7.50
N GLU A 116 -4.31 5.82 -7.65
CA GLU A 116 -5.27 5.98 -6.54
C GLU A 116 -6.09 4.69 -6.37
N ILE A 117 -6.20 4.21 -5.13
CA ILE A 117 -6.96 2.97 -4.83
C ILE A 117 -8.47 3.25 -4.77
N GLY A 118 -8.85 4.47 -4.36
CA GLY A 118 -10.23 4.92 -4.13
C GLY A 118 -10.51 5.34 -2.68
N ASP A 119 -9.57 5.10 -1.76
CA ASP A 119 -9.70 5.45 -0.34
C ASP A 119 -9.04 6.81 -0.11
N ALA A 120 -9.83 7.87 -0.04
CA ALA A 120 -9.34 9.25 -0.01
C ALA A 120 -8.38 9.55 1.16
N HIS A 121 -8.55 8.89 2.31
CA HIS A 121 -7.64 9.07 3.45
C HIS A 121 -6.29 8.41 3.20
N PHE A 122 -6.30 7.22 2.59
CA PHE A 122 -5.09 6.50 2.21
C PHE A 122 -4.37 7.20 1.04
N ASP A 123 -5.10 7.55 -0.01
CA ASP A 123 -4.56 8.15 -1.24
C ASP A 123 -3.96 9.55 -0.97
N GLY A 124 -4.49 10.31 -0.01
CA GLY A 124 -3.93 11.60 0.42
C GLY A 124 -2.75 11.52 1.41
N GLN A 125 -2.20 10.32 1.64
CA GLN A 125 -1.03 10.10 2.51
C GLN A 125 0.02 9.19 1.86
N VAL A 126 -0.32 8.50 0.77
CA VAL A 126 0.49 7.43 0.21
C VAL A 126 0.62 7.60 -1.30
N VAL A 127 1.87 7.63 -1.77
CA VAL A 127 2.20 7.51 -3.19
C VAL A 127 2.36 6.04 -3.54
N LEU A 128 1.46 5.53 -4.38
CA LEU A 128 1.53 4.20 -4.96
C LEU A 128 2.07 4.25 -6.39
N ARG A 129 3.11 3.46 -6.67
CA ARG A 129 3.63 3.27 -8.03
C ARG A 129 3.73 1.81 -8.37
N GLY A 130 3.43 1.49 -9.62
CA GLY A 130 3.46 0.15 -10.19
C GLY A 130 2.18 -0.15 -10.98
N ASP A 131 2.06 -1.38 -11.46
CA ASP A 131 0.86 -1.85 -12.12
C ASP A 131 -0.33 -1.91 -11.15
N ALA A 132 -1.29 -1.00 -11.32
CA ALA A 132 -2.55 -0.92 -10.58
C ALA A 132 -3.26 -2.28 -10.45
N SER A 133 -3.21 -3.09 -11.49
CA SER A 133 -3.85 -4.40 -11.51
C SER A 133 -3.22 -5.36 -10.49
N ARG A 134 -1.92 -5.22 -10.23
CA ARG A 134 -1.17 -6.03 -9.26
C ARG A 134 -1.28 -5.48 -7.85
N LEU A 135 -1.35 -4.16 -7.68
CA LEU A 135 -1.44 -3.52 -6.37
C LEU A 135 -2.83 -3.64 -5.75
N ARG A 136 -3.88 -3.49 -6.55
CA ARG A 136 -5.26 -3.54 -6.07
C ARG A 136 -5.61 -4.80 -5.24
N PRO A 137 -5.27 -6.05 -5.64
CA PRO A 137 -5.53 -7.23 -4.81
C PRO A 137 -4.77 -7.23 -3.48
N MET A 138 -3.66 -6.48 -3.37
CA MET A 138 -2.83 -6.45 -2.15
C MET A 138 -3.33 -5.42 -1.14
N LEU A 139 -4.10 -4.43 -1.55
CA LEU A 139 -4.44 -3.25 -0.74
C LEU A 139 -5.87 -3.33 -0.19
N ASP A 140 -6.20 -4.42 0.50
CA ASP A 140 -7.41 -4.47 1.32
C ASP A 140 -7.32 -3.53 2.54
N ARG A 141 -8.46 -3.32 3.22
CA ARG A 141 -8.55 -2.37 4.34
C ARG A 141 -7.49 -2.60 5.42
N GLU A 142 -7.24 -3.86 5.79
CA GLU A 142 -6.24 -4.19 6.80
C GLU A 142 -4.84 -3.86 6.30
N THR A 143 -4.53 -4.21 5.05
CA THR A 143 -3.23 -3.93 4.45
C THR A 143 -2.99 -2.43 4.29
N ARG A 144 -3.99 -1.64 3.88
CA ARG A 144 -3.90 -0.18 3.85
C ARG A 144 -3.57 0.42 5.22
N THR A 145 -4.19 -0.09 6.27
CA THR A 145 -3.91 0.33 7.66
C THR A 145 -2.47 0.00 8.07
N ARG A 146 -1.97 -1.20 7.72
CA ARG A 146 -0.59 -1.61 7.99
C ARG A 146 0.42 -0.77 7.20
N VAL A 147 0.11 -0.42 5.95
CA VAL A 147 0.93 0.48 5.14
C VAL A 147 1.06 1.83 5.84
N LEU A 148 -0.04 2.47 6.24
CA LEU A 148 0.01 3.78 6.93
C LEU A 148 0.87 3.72 8.20
N ALA A 149 0.63 2.73 9.06
CA ALA A 149 1.42 2.55 10.28
C ALA A 149 2.92 2.31 10.02
N ALA A 150 3.24 1.57 8.94
CA ALA A 150 4.61 1.32 8.54
C ALA A 150 5.29 2.59 8.03
N LEU A 151 4.60 3.40 7.22
CA LEU A 151 5.13 4.67 6.70
C LEU A 151 5.40 5.66 7.84
N ASP A 152 4.54 5.73 8.86
CA ASP A 152 4.75 6.52 10.08
C ASP A 152 6.02 6.08 10.84
N ALA A 153 6.34 4.79 10.80
CA ALA A 153 7.57 4.24 11.37
C ALA A 153 8.82 4.44 10.48
N GLY A 154 8.67 5.02 9.29
CA GLY A 154 9.74 5.18 8.30
C GLY A 154 10.07 3.92 7.50
N ILE A 155 9.13 2.97 7.43
CA ILE A 155 9.21 1.77 6.61
C ILE A 155 8.56 2.08 5.26
N VAL A 156 9.24 1.76 4.16
CA VAL A 156 8.76 2.02 2.80
C VAL A 156 8.82 0.76 1.95
N VAL A 157 8.08 0.74 0.84
CA VAL A 157 8.28 -0.23 -0.24
C VAL A 157 8.99 0.47 -1.39
N ASP A 158 10.13 -0.06 -1.79
CA ASP A 158 10.94 0.50 -2.87
C ASP A 158 11.58 -0.63 -3.65
N ALA A 159 11.47 -0.57 -4.97
CA ALA A 159 11.92 -1.63 -5.85
C ALA A 159 11.39 -3.03 -5.46
N GLY A 160 10.09 -3.13 -5.14
CA GLY A 160 9.46 -4.38 -4.73
C GLY A 160 9.93 -4.96 -3.39
N THR A 161 10.63 -4.16 -2.58
CA THR A 161 11.22 -4.58 -1.30
C THR A 161 10.67 -3.75 -0.16
N VAL A 162 10.26 -4.40 0.93
CA VAL A 162 9.86 -3.70 2.16
C VAL A 162 11.11 -3.41 2.98
N LYS A 163 11.38 -2.14 3.28
CA LYS A 163 12.61 -1.74 3.97
C LYS A 163 12.41 -0.66 5.01
N TYR A 164 13.16 -0.80 6.09
CA TYR A 164 13.44 0.26 7.06
C TYR A 164 14.89 0.69 6.92
N GLN A 165 15.16 1.99 6.90
CA GLN A 165 16.52 2.52 6.94
C GLN A 165 16.59 3.80 7.76
N ARG A 166 17.47 3.83 8.76
CA ARG A 166 17.70 5.01 9.59
C ARG A 166 19.19 5.23 9.87
N GLY A 167 19.62 6.48 9.89
CA GLY A 167 20.99 6.84 10.28
C GLY A 167 21.27 6.50 11.74
N GLY A 168 22.47 5.96 11.99
CA GLY A 168 22.90 5.43 13.28
C GLY A 168 22.63 3.94 13.46
N LEU A 169 23.07 3.42 14.61
CA LEU A 169 22.78 2.05 15.04
C LEU A 169 21.57 2.07 15.98
N GLU A 170 20.55 1.28 15.69
CA GLU A 170 19.47 0.98 16.62
C GLU A 170 19.98 -0.02 17.65
N ARG A 171 20.21 0.46 18.87
CA ARG A 171 20.89 -0.30 19.94
C ARG A 171 19.91 -0.86 20.97
N ASP A 172 18.64 -0.53 20.84
CA ASP A 172 17.58 -1.05 21.68
C ASP A 172 17.06 -2.38 21.08
N PRO A 173 17.25 -3.52 21.78
CA PRO A 173 16.82 -4.84 21.30
C PRO A 173 15.32 -4.95 21.04
N GLU A 174 14.49 -4.30 21.84
CA GLU A 174 13.03 -4.36 21.70
C GLU A 174 12.56 -3.49 20.54
N LYS A 175 13.14 -2.30 20.40
CA LYS A 175 12.82 -1.42 19.28
C LYS A 175 13.23 -2.02 17.94
N LEU A 176 14.43 -2.62 17.86
CA LEU A 176 14.88 -3.28 16.63
C LEU A 176 13.95 -4.45 16.28
N ALA A 177 13.58 -5.26 17.26
CA ALA A 177 12.63 -6.36 17.08
C ALA A 177 11.23 -5.88 16.65
N ALA A 178 10.71 -4.80 17.24
CA ALA A 178 9.42 -4.23 16.88
C ALA A 178 9.41 -3.70 15.43
N LEU A 179 10.49 -3.02 15.01
CA LEU A 179 10.67 -2.59 13.62
C LEU A 179 10.77 -3.78 12.66
N THR A 180 11.45 -4.86 13.06
CA THR A 180 11.50 -6.09 12.27
C THR A 180 10.13 -6.73 12.13
N GLN A 181 9.32 -6.77 13.21
CA GLN A 181 7.94 -7.27 13.15
C GLN A 181 7.12 -6.47 12.12
N MET A 182 7.15 -5.14 12.19
CA MET A 182 6.41 -4.28 11.27
C MET A 182 6.83 -4.48 9.80
N VAL A 183 8.13 -4.63 9.52
CA VAL A 183 8.63 -4.93 8.17
C VAL A 183 8.13 -6.30 7.68
N VAL A 184 8.13 -7.32 8.54
CA VAL A 184 7.66 -8.67 8.21
C VAL A 184 6.15 -8.71 8.00
N ASP A 185 5.38 -8.06 8.87
CA ASP A 185 3.92 -8.00 8.78
C ASP A 185 3.47 -7.30 7.51
N LEU A 186 4.10 -6.17 7.18
CA LEU A 186 3.83 -5.47 5.93
C LEU A 186 4.23 -6.30 4.71
N ALA A 187 5.40 -6.96 4.73
CA ALA A 187 5.83 -7.82 3.65
C ALA A 187 4.87 -9.02 3.44
N ASN A 188 4.39 -9.64 4.51
CA ASN A 188 3.40 -10.72 4.44
C ASN A 188 2.08 -10.23 3.83
N ALA A 189 1.60 -9.05 4.26
CA ALA A 189 0.36 -8.47 3.73
C ALA A 189 0.44 -8.22 2.22
N LEU A 190 1.61 -7.76 1.74
CA LEU A 190 1.88 -7.46 0.34
C LEU A 190 2.35 -8.65 -0.50
N GLN A 191 2.43 -9.87 0.04
CA GLN A 191 2.80 -11.04 -0.76
C GLN A 191 1.82 -11.23 -1.94
N PRO A 192 2.32 -11.46 -3.16
CA PRO A 192 1.48 -11.75 -4.31
C PRO A 192 0.81 -13.12 -4.16
N GLY A 193 -0.37 -13.29 -4.76
CA GLY A 193 -1.08 -14.56 -4.80
C GLY A 193 -2.49 -14.48 -4.24
N GLY A 194 -3.34 -15.38 -4.73
CA GLY A 194 -4.78 -15.38 -4.42
C GLY A 194 -5.48 -14.12 -4.93
N ASP A 195 -4.98 -13.47 -6.00
CA ASP A 195 -5.49 -12.20 -6.50
C ASP A 195 -7.01 -12.22 -6.73
N LYS A 196 -7.51 -13.34 -7.25
CA LYS A 196 -8.94 -13.53 -7.52
C LYS A 196 -9.74 -13.49 -6.21
N GLU A 197 -9.36 -14.32 -5.25
CA GLU A 197 -10.03 -14.44 -3.95
C GLU A 197 -9.91 -13.14 -3.14
N ARG A 198 -8.75 -12.47 -3.22
CA ARG A 198 -8.52 -11.17 -2.58
C ARG A 198 -9.41 -10.08 -3.17
N LEU A 199 -9.47 -9.95 -4.49
CA LEU A 199 -10.34 -8.95 -5.13
C LEU A 199 -11.83 -9.23 -4.85
N GLU A 200 -12.25 -10.50 -4.83
CA GLU A 200 -13.61 -10.87 -4.47
C GLU A 200 -13.93 -10.46 -3.02
N ARG A 201 -13.02 -10.74 -2.08
CA ARG A 201 -13.15 -10.31 -0.68
C ARG A 201 -13.19 -8.78 -0.55
N ILE A 202 -12.32 -8.05 -1.25
CA ILE A 202 -12.33 -6.58 -1.23
C ILE A 202 -13.66 -6.04 -1.77
N ALA A 203 -14.13 -6.57 -2.90
CA ALA A 203 -15.41 -6.13 -3.47
C ALA A 203 -16.62 -6.40 -2.55
N LEU A 204 -16.57 -7.44 -1.72
CA LEU A 204 -17.63 -7.83 -0.78
C LEU A 204 -17.57 -7.04 0.54
N ASP A 205 -16.37 -6.93 1.10
CA ASP A 205 -16.19 -6.62 2.52
C ASP A 205 -15.48 -5.27 2.76
N ASP A 206 -14.95 -4.62 1.72
CA ASP A 206 -14.29 -3.33 1.92
C ASP A 206 -15.30 -2.28 2.40
N GLY A 207 -14.85 -1.46 3.34
CA GLY A 207 -15.66 -0.41 3.96
C GLY A 207 -15.79 0.82 3.07
N ASP A 208 -14.92 0.94 2.08
CA ASP A 208 -14.88 2.05 1.13
C ASP A 208 -15.50 1.65 -0.22
N ASP A 209 -16.48 2.44 -0.66
CA ASP A 209 -17.30 2.13 -1.84
C ASP A 209 -16.49 2.15 -3.14
N GLU A 210 -15.54 3.09 -3.28
CA GLU A 210 -14.73 3.23 -4.49
C GLU A 210 -13.68 2.13 -4.56
N VAL A 211 -13.09 1.74 -3.43
CA VAL A 211 -12.18 0.59 -3.38
C VAL A 211 -12.90 -0.71 -3.75
N ALA A 212 -14.08 -0.95 -3.17
CA ALA A 212 -14.88 -2.14 -3.45
C ALA A 212 -15.27 -2.20 -4.94
N LEU A 213 -15.73 -1.09 -5.51
CA LEU A 213 -16.07 -0.96 -6.93
C LEU A 213 -14.87 -1.17 -7.84
N GLY A 214 -13.73 -0.57 -7.52
CA GLY A 214 -12.48 -0.76 -8.25
C GLY A 214 -12.02 -2.22 -8.24
N ALA A 215 -12.14 -2.91 -7.10
CA ALA A 215 -11.79 -4.32 -6.98
C ALA A 215 -12.73 -5.22 -7.80
N PHE A 216 -14.03 -4.94 -7.79
CA PHE A 216 -15.01 -5.64 -8.63
C PHE A 216 -14.70 -5.49 -10.12
N ARG A 217 -14.46 -4.28 -10.60
CA ARG A 217 -14.10 -4.01 -12.00
C ARG A 217 -12.83 -4.74 -12.41
N GLU A 218 -11.79 -4.69 -11.58
CA GLU A 218 -10.53 -5.39 -11.85
C GLU A 218 -10.71 -6.91 -11.90
N ARG A 219 -11.50 -7.45 -10.95
CA ARG A 219 -11.85 -8.86 -10.88
C ARG A 219 -12.55 -9.35 -12.16
N LEU A 220 -13.45 -8.55 -12.72
CA LEU A 220 -14.18 -8.90 -13.94
C LEU A 220 -13.32 -8.73 -15.20
N ARG A 221 -12.49 -7.70 -15.24
CA ARG A 221 -11.54 -7.49 -16.34
C ARG A 221 -10.61 -8.69 -16.54
N ARG A 222 -10.10 -9.25 -15.43
CA ARG A 222 -9.18 -10.39 -15.44
C ARG A 222 -9.88 -11.74 -15.64
N TRP A 223 -11.06 -11.91 -15.06
CA TRP A 223 -11.81 -13.18 -15.12
C TRP A 223 -13.30 -12.93 -15.41
N PRO A 224 -13.64 -12.62 -16.67
CA PRO A 224 -15.01 -12.24 -17.05
C PRO A 224 -15.99 -13.41 -16.94
N ALA A 225 -15.54 -14.64 -17.20
CA ALA A 225 -16.34 -15.85 -17.03
C ALA A 225 -16.37 -16.27 -15.55
N SER A 226 -17.29 -15.70 -14.77
CA SER A 226 -17.51 -16.11 -13.39
C SER A 226 -18.94 -15.86 -12.90
N THR A 227 -19.32 -16.56 -11.83
CA THR A 227 -20.61 -16.37 -11.14
C THR A 227 -20.57 -15.23 -10.10
N PHE A 228 -19.46 -14.51 -10.02
CA PHE A 228 -19.26 -13.45 -9.04
C PHE A 228 -20.21 -12.24 -9.23
N PRO A 229 -20.55 -11.81 -10.46
CA PRO A 229 -21.59 -10.80 -10.65
C PRO A 229 -22.92 -11.15 -9.97
N GLN A 230 -23.33 -12.43 -9.96
CA GLN A 230 -24.61 -12.84 -9.37
C GLN A 230 -24.63 -12.62 -7.85
N THR A 231 -23.50 -12.80 -7.16
CA THR A 231 -23.41 -12.52 -5.71
C THR A 231 -23.48 -11.02 -5.41
N MET A 232 -23.08 -10.17 -6.36
CA MET A 232 -23.14 -8.71 -6.22
C MET A 232 -24.52 -8.10 -6.42
N LEU A 233 -25.50 -8.83 -6.99
CA LEU A 233 -26.85 -8.29 -7.24
C LEU A 233 -27.59 -7.86 -5.96
N SER A 234 -27.27 -8.51 -4.84
CA SER A 234 -27.81 -8.23 -3.51
C SER A 234 -26.86 -7.42 -2.63
N HIS A 235 -25.77 -6.89 -3.19
CA HIS A 235 -24.78 -6.15 -2.43
C HIS A 235 -25.37 -4.86 -1.85
N ARG A 236 -24.89 -4.40 -0.68
CA ARG A 236 -25.42 -3.17 -0.05
C ARG A 236 -25.16 -1.92 -0.86
N LEU A 237 -24.12 -1.90 -1.70
CA LEU A 237 -23.71 -0.74 -2.48
C LEU A 237 -24.44 -0.69 -3.83
N PRO A 238 -25.28 0.34 -4.07
CA PRO A 238 -26.03 0.48 -5.32
C PRO A 238 -25.15 0.48 -6.59
N ALA A 239 -23.94 1.05 -6.53
CA ALA A 239 -23.02 1.09 -7.67
C ALA A 239 -22.56 -0.31 -8.10
N LEU A 240 -22.18 -1.15 -7.13
CA LEU A 240 -21.82 -2.55 -7.38
C LEU A 240 -23.02 -3.35 -7.91
N ARG A 241 -24.20 -3.18 -7.31
CA ARG A 241 -25.43 -3.83 -7.79
C ARG A 241 -25.72 -3.47 -9.25
N LEU A 242 -25.59 -2.19 -9.61
CA LEU A 242 -25.84 -1.71 -10.96
C LEU A 242 -24.86 -2.32 -11.98
N GLU A 243 -23.56 -2.30 -11.68
CA GLU A 243 -22.57 -2.89 -12.59
C GLU A 243 -22.76 -4.40 -12.74
N ALA A 244 -22.99 -5.09 -11.65
CA ALA A 244 -23.30 -6.52 -11.65
C ALA A 244 -24.54 -6.84 -12.49
N ALA A 245 -25.64 -6.10 -12.28
CA ALA A 245 -26.89 -6.26 -13.01
C ALA A 245 -26.72 -5.98 -14.50
N GLY A 246 -25.96 -4.94 -14.86
CA GLY A 246 -25.63 -4.63 -16.25
C GLY A 246 -24.89 -5.77 -16.96
N LEU A 247 -23.98 -6.44 -16.25
CA LEU A 247 -23.17 -7.55 -16.80
C LEU A 247 -23.95 -8.85 -16.96
N VAL A 248 -24.84 -9.17 -16.01
CA VAL A 248 -25.66 -10.40 -16.08
C VAL A 248 -26.97 -10.19 -16.84
N GLY A 249 -27.30 -8.96 -17.24
CA GLY A 249 -28.56 -8.60 -17.88
C GLY A 249 -29.76 -8.64 -16.94
N ASP A 250 -29.59 -8.38 -15.64
CA ASP A 250 -30.70 -8.36 -14.67
C ASP A 250 -31.46 -7.04 -14.75
N VAL A 251 -32.44 -6.98 -15.66
CA VAL A 251 -33.34 -5.83 -15.85
C VAL A 251 -34.08 -5.44 -14.57
N ARG A 252 -34.38 -6.39 -13.67
CA ARG A 252 -35.12 -6.11 -12.44
C ARG A 252 -34.30 -5.23 -11.49
N VAL A 253 -33.04 -5.59 -11.25
CA VAL A 253 -32.16 -4.80 -10.36
C VAL A 253 -31.86 -3.43 -10.96
N VAL A 254 -31.63 -3.35 -12.27
CA VAL A 254 -31.38 -2.06 -12.93
C VAL A 254 -32.62 -1.15 -12.85
N ALA A 255 -33.82 -1.68 -13.09
CA ALA A 255 -35.07 -0.93 -12.96
C ALA A 255 -35.32 -0.44 -11.53
N GLU A 256 -35.11 -1.31 -10.53
CA GLU A 256 -35.21 -0.93 -9.11
C GLU A 256 -34.31 0.27 -8.78
N LEU A 257 -33.06 0.27 -9.24
CA LEU A 257 -32.11 1.36 -9.00
C LEU A 257 -32.45 2.63 -9.78
N ALA A 258 -33.00 2.50 -10.98
CA ALA A 258 -33.44 3.63 -11.81
C ALA A 258 -34.67 4.34 -11.22
N GLU A 259 -35.56 3.58 -10.56
CA GLU A 259 -36.80 4.09 -9.98
C GLU A 259 -36.66 4.52 -8.51
N ASP A 260 -35.68 4.01 -7.77
CA ASP A 260 -35.45 4.38 -6.37
C ASP A 260 -34.95 5.84 -6.25
N ARG A 261 -35.81 6.69 -5.69
CA ARG A 261 -35.52 8.12 -5.43
C ARG A 261 -34.42 8.35 -4.39
N ARG A 262 -34.07 7.34 -3.59
CA ARG A 262 -32.97 7.41 -2.63
C ARG A 262 -31.61 7.15 -3.29
N THR A 263 -31.59 6.58 -4.49
CA THR A 263 -30.37 6.39 -5.28
C THR A 263 -29.81 7.75 -5.68
N ALA A 264 -28.50 7.94 -5.49
CA ALA A 264 -27.82 9.17 -5.88
C ALA A 264 -28.07 9.50 -7.36
N GLY A 265 -28.34 10.77 -7.67
CA GLY A 265 -28.71 11.23 -9.02
C GLY A 265 -27.79 10.70 -10.13
N PRO A 266 -26.45 10.82 -10.03
CA PRO A 266 -25.53 10.27 -11.02
C PRO A 266 -25.69 8.77 -11.26
N LEU A 267 -25.86 7.99 -10.19
CA LEU A 267 -26.01 6.55 -10.29
C LEU A 267 -27.38 6.17 -10.86
N ARG A 268 -28.44 6.88 -10.48
CA ARG A 268 -29.78 6.70 -11.04
C ARG A 268 -29.79 6.96 -12.55
N ARG A 269 -29.05 7.98 -13.02
CA ARG A 269 -28.84 8.24 -14.46
C ARG A 269 -28.12 7.10 -15.15
N GLN A 270 -27.06 6.59 -14.55
CA GLN A 270 -26.35 5.43 -15.08
C GLN A 270 -27.28 4.21 -15.14
N ALA A 271 -28.16 4.01 -14.14
CA ALA A 271 -29.14 2.94 -14.12
C ALA A 271 -30.15 3.07 -15.28
N VAL A 272 -30.70 4.26 -15.53
CA VAL A 272 -31.58 4.50 -16.69
C VAL A 272 -30.88 4.19 -18.01
N THR A 273 -29.65 4.63 -18.19
CA THR A 273 -28.85 4.34 -19.40
C THR A 273 -28.60 2.85 -19.58
N THR A 274 -28.22 2.15 -18.51
CA THR A 274 -28.04 0.70 -18.51
C THR A 274 -29.37 -0.02 -18.79
N LEU A 275 -30.48 0.47 -18.22
CA LEU A 275 -31.80 -0.10 -18.43
C LEU A 275 -32.19 0.01 -19.90
N ALA A 276 -32.02 1.17 -20.52
CA ALA A 276 -32.34 1.38 -21.93
C ALA A 276 -31.55 0.47 -22.87
N ARG A 277 -30.31 0.11 -22.51
CA ARG A 277 -29.49 -0.86 -23.27
C ARG A 277 -29.99 -2.30 -23.14
N LEU A 278 -30.56 -2.66 -22.00
CA LEU A 278 -31.07 -4.01 -21.73
C LEU A 278 -32.54 -4.18 -22.15
N ASP A 279 -33.35 -3.14 -21.96
CA ASP A 279 -34.79 -3.07 -22.20
C ASP A 279 -35.18 -1.61 -22.51
N LEU A 280 -35.26 -1.29 -23.80
CA LEU A 280 -35.48 0.07 -24.29
C LEU A 280 -36.80 0.67 -23.78
N GLU A 281 -37.89 -0.09 -23.76
CA GLU A 281 -39.21 0.43 -23.36
C GLU A 281 -39.24 0.84 -21.88
N ARG A 282 -38.68 0.00 -21.01
CA ARG A 282 -38.55 0.32 -19.58
C ARG A 282 -37.57 1.45 -19.36
N GLY A 283 -36.45 1.47 -20.09
CA GLY A 283 -35.47 2.55 -20.04
C GLY A 283 -36.09 3.91 -20.37
N LEU A 284 -36.88 3.99 -21.44
CA LEU A 284 -37.60 5.22 -21.82
C LEU A 284 -38.64 5.64 -20.79
N SER A 285 -39.39 4.69 -20.23
CA SER A 285 -40.37 4.98 -19.17
C SER A 285 -39.70 5.54 -17.92
N ALA A 286 -38.60 4.92 -17.47
CA ALA A 286 -37.81 5.39 -16.33
C ALA A 286 -37.20 6.78 -16.61
N ALA A 287 -36.68 7.01 -17.82
CA ALA A 287 -36.15 8.32 -18.23
C ALA A 287 -37.22 9.43 -18.17
N GLN A 288 -38.42 9.16 -18.69
CA GLN A 288 -39.55 10.11 -18.62
C GLN A 288 -39.94 10.42 -17.18
N GLN A 289 -39.97 9.42 -16.30
CA GLN A 289 -40.26 9.62 -14.88
C GLN A 289 -39.20 10.51 -14.22
N VAL A 290 -37.92 10.22 -14.45
CA VAL A 290 -36.82 11.01 -13.90
C VAL A 290 -36.88 12.47 -14.39
N LEU A 291 -37.21 12.72 -15.66
CA LEU A 291 -37.39 14.06 -16.21
C LEU A 291 -38.55 14.84 -15.55
N ARG A 292 -39.64 14.16 -15.16
CA ARG A 292 -40.77 14.79 -14.46
C ARG A 292 -40.41 15.23 -13.04
N GLU A 293 -39.45 14.57 -12.41
CA GLU A 293 -39.02 14.87 -11.04
C GLU A 293 -38.07 16.08 -10.96
N GLY A 294 -37.48 16.49 -12.08
CA GLY A 294 -36.68 17.70 -12.19
C GLY A 294 -35.92 17.75 -13.53
N PRO A 295 -35.89 18.90 -14.23
CA PRO A 295 -35.14 19.05 -15.47
C PRO A 295 -33.65 19.12 -15.15
N ASP A 296 -33.02 17.97 -14.99
CA ASP A 296 -31.57 17.87 -15.06
C ASP A 296 -31.20 17.81 -16.56
N GLU A 297 -30.61 18.89 -17.06
CA GLU A 297 -30.31 19.13 -18.48
C GLU A 297 -29.53 17.95 -19.10
N VAL A 298 -28.69 17.29 -18.31
CA VAL A 298 -27.88 16.13 -18.70
C VAL A 298 -28.73 14.87 -18.96
N LEU A 299 -29.81 14.68 -18.22
CA LEU A 299 -30.75 13.56 -18.40
C LEU A 299 -31.54 13.70 -19.69
N ALA A 300 -31.93 14.93 -20.03
CA ALA A 300 -32.60 15.21 -21.28
C ALA A 300 -31.67 14.88 -22.46
N THR A 301 -30.39 15.29 -22.41
CA THR A 301 -29.42 15.00 -23.47
C THR A 301 -29.13 13.50 -23.60
N ALA A 302 -28.94 12.78 -22.50
CA ALA A 302 -28.68 11.33 -22.52
C ALA A 302 -29.89 10.54 -23.06
N THR A 303 -31.10 10.93 -22.67
CA THR A 303 -32.35 10.33 -23.17
C THR A 303 -32.52 10.59 -24.67
N LEU A 304 -32.24 11.81 -25.12
CA LEU A 304 -32.26 12.18 -26.54
C LEU A 304 -31.20 11.43 -27.36
N ALA A 305 -30.01 11.21 -26.81
CA ALA A 305 -28.95 10.44 -27.47
C ALA A 305 -29.33 8.96 -27.63
N LEU A 306 -29.87 8.34 -26.59
CA LEU A 306 -30.38 6.96 -26.63
C LEU A 306 -31.51 6.79 -27.65
N LEU A 307 -32.45 7.73 -27.66
CA LEU A 307 -33.54 7.79 -28.65
C LEU A 307 -33.02 7.97 -30.09
N ALA A 308 -31.97 8.78 -30.28
CA ALA A 308 -31.38 9.01 -31.60
C ALA A 308 -30.60 7.80 -32.14
N GLU A 309 -29.98 7.00 -31.26
CA GLU A 309 -29.30 5.75 -31.64
C GLU A 309 -30.27 4.64 -32.05
N HIS A 310 -31.44 4.56 -31.41
CA HIS A 310 -32.39 3.45 -31.60
C HIS A 310 -33.58 3.79 -32.51
N GLY A 311 -33.76 5.07 -32.88
CA GLY A 311 -34.80 5.55 -33.79
C GLY A 311 -34.44 5.50 -35.28
N ARG A 312 -33.35 4.83 -35.67
CA ARG A 312 -32.95 4.54 -37.05
C ARG A 312 -33.12 3.06 -37.36
#